data_AF-A0A4U0Z7C5-F1
#
_entry.id   AF-A0A4U0Z7C5-F1
#
_cell.length_a   1.000
_cell.length_b   1.000
_cell.length_c   1.000
_cell.angle_alpha   90.00
_cell.angle_beta   90.00
_cell.angle_gamma   90.00
#
_symmetry.space_group_name_H-M   'P 1'
#
loop_
_entity.id
_entity.type
_entity.pdbx_description
1 polymer ?
#
loop_
_entity_poly.entity_id
_entity_poly.type
_entity_poly.pdbx_seq_one_letter_code
_entity_poly.pdbx_strand_id
1 'polypeptide(L)'
;MRFDPAPADPFALAGRRVHEAEGRGRRAFALFQAARHQGPLVWIQPRHAPEIPMLRGLPRGVGERLHLLRPTSETDLLWCLEETLRAAPIGLVIAEPDKPLSLTAGRRLQLTAEIGRTTGLLLIRQG
;
A
#
# COMPACT_ATOMS: atom_id res chain seq x y z
N MET A 1 12.73 12.68 17.66
CA MET A 1 12.70 11.81 16.47
C MET A 1 13.76 10.73 16.65
N ARG A 2 13.39 9.45 16.74
CA ARG A 2 14.39 8.37 16.71
C ARG A 2 14.79 8.16 15.25
N PHE A 3 16.06 8.34 14.93
CA PHE A 3 16.62 7.93 13.65
C PHE A 3 16.79 6.41 13.70
N ASP A 4 15.97 5.70 12.94
CA ASP A 4 16.26 4.29 12.66
C ASP A 4 17.40 4.25 11.62
N PRO A 5 18.43 3.41 11.82
CA PRO A 5 19.50 3.26 10.84
C PRO A 5 18.92 2.82 9.50
N ALA A 6 19.52 3.28 8.40
CA ALA A 6 19.10 2.86 7.06
C ALA A 6 19.10 1.32 6.98
N PRO A 7 18.02 0.70 6.47
CA PRO A 7 17.98 -0.75 6.36
C PRO A 7 19.09 -1.25 5.44
N ALA A 8 19.70 -2.38 5.79
CA ALA A 8 20.76 -3.00 4.99
C ALA A 8 20.28 -3.41 3.59
N ASP A 9 18.98 -3.65 3.44
CA ASP A 9 18.32 -3.87 2.16
C ASP A 9 17.74 -2.53 1.65
N PRO A 10 18.23 -2.01 0.51
CA PRO A 10 17.79 -0.72 -0.03
C PRO A 10 16.31 -0.70 -0.45
N PHE A 11 15.67 -1.86 -0.56
CA PHE A 11 14.25 -1.99 -0.91
C PHE A 11 13.36 -2.31 0.30
N ALA A 12 13.92 -2.37 1.51
CA ALA A 12 13.12 -2.54 2.71
C ALA A 12 12.34 -1.25 3.01
N LEU A 13 11.00 -1.38 3.10
CA LEU A 13 10.16 -0.31 3.59
C LEU A 13 10.27 -0.25 5.11
N ALA A 14 10.50 0.95 5.66
CA ALA A 14 10.40 1.17 7.09
C ALA A 14 9.00 0.75 7.58
N GLY A 15 8.94 -0.04 8.66
CA GLY A 15 7.68 -0.53 9.21
C GLY A 15 6.85 0.59 9.82
N ARG A 16 5.51 0.42 9.86
CA ARG A 16 4.58 1.40 10.48
C ARG A 16 4.67 2.79 9.84
N ARG A 17 4.94 2.79 8.53
CA ARG A 17 5.12 3.98 7.70
C ARG A 17 4.34 3.81 6.41
N VAL A 18 3.97 4.94 5.84
CA VAL A 18 3.38 5.04 4.51
C VAL A 18 4.46 5.53 3.55
N HIS A 19 4.61 4.81 2.45
CA HIS A 19 5.59 5.09 1.40
C HIS A 19 4.88 5.38 0.09
N GLU A 20 5.50 6.21 -0.75
CA GLU A 20 5.01 6.50 -2.09
C GLU A 20 5.97 5.91 -3.13
N ALA A 21 5.41 5.26 -4.15
CA ALA A 21 6.14 4.74 -5.30
C ALA A 21 5.53 5.26 -6.59
N GLU A 22 6.39 5.85 -7.43
CA GLU A 22 6.01 6.50 -8.67
C GLU A 22 6.60 5.80 -9.90
N GLY A 23 6.21 6.29 -11.08
CA GLY A 23 6.77 5.85 -12.36
C GLY A 23 6.15 4.55 -12.89
N ARG A 24 6.69 4.08 -14.01
CA ARG A 24 6.14 2.94 -14.77
C ARG A 24 6.27 1.61 -14.02
N GLY A 25 7.29 1.48 -13.17
CA GLY A 25 7.57 0.25 -12.41
C GLY A 25 6.80 0.09 -11.10
N ARG A 26 5.99 1.07 -10.66
CA ARG A 26 5.39 1.09 -9.32
C ARG A 26 4.56 -0.16 -8.97
N ARG A 27 3.82 -0.74 -9.93
CA ARG A 27 3.05 -1.98 -9.71
C ARG A 27 3.94 -3.22 -9.59
N ALA A 28 5.02 -3.28 -10.37
CA ALA A 28 6.02 -4.35 -10.23
C ALA A 28 6.74 -4.24 -8.88
N PHE A 29 7.08 -3.02 -8.45
CA PHE A 29 7.63 -2.76 -7.12
C PHE A 29 6.65 -3.14 -6.00
N ALA A 30 5.35 -2.84 -6.16
CA ALA A 30 4.32 -3.25 -5.20
C ALA A 30 4.23 -4.78 -5.06
N LEU A 31 4.29 -5.51 -6.18
CA LEU A 31 4.32 -6.98 -6.18
C LEU A 31 5.60 -7.54 -5.55
N PHE A 32 6.75 -6.91 -5.82
CA PHE A 32 8.01 -7.24 -5.19
C PHE A 32 7.96 -7.07 -3.66
N GLN A 33 7.40 -5.96 -3.18
CA GLN A 33 7.16 -5.76 -1.73
C GLN A 33 6.12 -6.73 -1.18
N ALA A 34 5.04 -6.99 -1.92
CA ALA A 34 4.03 -7.96 -1.54
C ALA A 34 4.62 -9.37 -1.36
N ALA A 35 5.63 -9.79 -2.13
CA ALA A 35 6.30 -11.07 -1.90
C ALA A 35 7.17 -11.10 -0.62
N ARG A 36 7.59 -9.93 -0.13
CA ARG A 36 8.55 -9.77 0.98
C ARG A 36 7.91 -9.52 2.35
N HIS A 37 6.64 -9.11 2.37
CA HIS A 37 5.86 -8.99 3.60
C HIS A 37 5.19 -10.32 3.96
N GLN A 38 4.90 -10.60 5.22
CA GLN A 38 4.16 -11.80 5.67
C GLN A 38 2.73 -11.41 6.14
N GLY A 39 1.80 -12.36 6.25
CA GLY A 39 0.42 -12.10 6.74
C GLY A 39 -0.62 -11.68 5.68
N PRO A 40 -1.73 -11.03 6.03
CA PRO A 40 -2.69 -10.55 5.03
C PRO A 40 -2.14 -9.38 4.20
N LEU A 41 -2.50 -9.33 2.92
CA LEU A 41 -2.23 -8.22 2.02
C LEU A 41 -3.55 -7.56 1.62
N VAL A 42 -3.58 -6.23 1.58
CA VAL A 42 -4.73 -5.50 1.04
C VAL A 42 -4.27 -4.65 -0.13
N TRP A 43 -4.92 -4.78 -1.28
CA TRP A 43 -4.71 -3.91 -2.43
C TRP A 43 -6.00 -3.15 -2.72
N ILE A 44 -5.91 -1.84 -2.66
CA ILE A 44 -7.02 -0.90 -2.84
C ILE A 44 -6.81 -0.20 -4.18
N GLN A 45 -7.71 -0.40 -5.12
CA GLN A 45 -7.64 0.24 -6.43
C GLN A 45 -9.01 0.77 -6.86
N PRO A 46 -9.09 1.88 -7.60
CA PRO A 46 -10.37 2.40 -8.06
C PRO A 46 -11.16 1.36 -8.85
N ARG A 47 -12.48 1.32 -8.67
CA ARG A 47 -13.35 0.37 -9.38
C ARG A 47 -13.29 0.53 -10.91
N HIS A 48 -13.00 1.73 -11.39
CA HIS A 48 -12.88 2.02 -12.81
C HIS A 48 -11.50 1.67 -13.39
N ALA A 49 -10.52 1.29 -12.56
CA ALA A 49 -9.22 0.85 -13.06
C ALA A 49 -9.41 -0.38 -13.98
N PRO A 50 -8.90 -0.35 -15.23
CA PRO A 50 -9.17 -1.42 -16.20
C PRO A 50 -8.42 -2.71 -15.87
N GLU A 51 -7.24 -2.56 -15.26
CA GLU A 51 -6.36 -3.67 -14.93
C GLU A 51 -6.54 -4.05 -13.46
N ILE A 52 -6.65 -5.34 -13.19
CA ILE A 52 -6.64 -5.90 -11.85
C ILE A 52 -5.50 -6.93 -11.73
N PRO A 53 -4.95 -7.16 -10.52
CA PRO A 53 -3.95 -8.19 -10.34
C PRO A 53 -4.48 -9.57 -10.79
N MET A 54 -3.88 -10.16 -11.82
CA MET A 54 -4.25 -11.49 -12.28
C MET A 54 -3.65 -12.53 -11.35
N LEU A 55 -4.48 -13.24 -10.59
CA LEU A 55 -4.04 -14.19 -9.54
C LEU A 55 -2.96 -15.18 -10.02
N ARG A 56 -3.11 -15.72 -11.24
CA ARG A 56 -2.14 -16.67 -11.83
C ARG A 56 -0.78 -16.06 -12.15
N GLY A 57 -0.70 -14.74 -12.31
CA GLY A 57 0.54 -14.01 -12.59
C GLY A 57 1.20 -13.44 -11.33
N LEU A 58 0.65 -13.69 -10.15
CA LEU A 58 1.23 -13.19 -8.89
C LEU A 58 2.40 -14.05 -8.44
N PRO A 59 3.36 -13.48 -7.68
CA PRO A 59 4.38 -14.27 -7.00
C PRO A 59 3.74 -15.35 -6.11
N ARG A 60 4.43 -16.49 -5.99
CA ARG A 60 3.96 -17.62 -5.17
C ARG A 60 3.59 -17.16 -3.75
N GLY A 61 2.44 -17.58 -3.25
CA GLY A 61 1.97 -17.21 -1.91
C GLY A 61 1.27 -15.85 -1.80
N VAL A 62 1.42 -14.96 -2.78
CA VAL A 62 0.79 -13.62 -2.73
C VAL A 62 -0.72 -13.70 -2.94
N GLY A 63 -1.17 -14.47 -3.94
CA GLY A 63 -2.59 -14.57 -4.28
C GLY A 63 -3.47 -15.16 -3.16
N GLU A 64 -2.92 -16.07 -2.35
CA GLU A 64 -3.65 -16.77 -1.28
C GLU A 64 -4.01 -15.87 -0.09
N ARG A 65 -3.32 -14.73 0.04
CA ARG A 65 -3.45 -13.79 1.16
C ARG A 65 -3.82 -12.38 0.72
N LEU A 66 -4.15 -12.20 -0.57
CA LEU A 66 -4.48 -10.91 -1.16
C LEU A 66 -5.98 -10.63 -1.10
N HIS A 67 -6.33 -9.55 -0.41
CA HIS A 67 -7.66 -8.97 -0.40
C HIS A 67 -7.69 -7.76 -1.34
N LEU A 68 -8.60 -7.79 -2.33
CA LEU A 68 -8.77 -6.70 -3.29
C LEU A 68 -9.97 -5.85 -2.91
N LEU A 69 -9.75 -4.57 -2.59
CA LEU A 69 -10.80 -3.59 -2.36
C LEU A 69 -10.94 -2.68 -3.59
N ARG A 70 -12.18 -2.48 -4.04
CA ARG A 70 -12.49 -1.70 -5.25
C ARG A 70 -13.51 -0.58 -4.97
N PRO A 71 -13.11 0.47 -4.24
CA PRO A 71 -13.96 1.62 -3.95
C PRO A 71 -14.40 2.36 -5.21
N THR A 72 -15.58 2.99 -5.15
CA THR A 72 -16.19 3.74 -6.25
C THR A 72 -15.76 5.21 -6.33
N SER A 73 -15.20 5.75 -5.25
CA SER A 73 -14.75 7.15 -5.19
C SER A 73 -13.38 7.27 -4.53
N GLU A 74 -12.71 8.41 -4.77
CA GLU A 74 -11.44 8.76 -4.12
C GLU A 74 -11.59 8.86 -2.60
N THR A 75 -12.70 9.43 -2.12
CA THR A 75 -13.01 9.51 -0.68
C THR A 75 -13.09 8.12 -0.05
N ASP A 76 -13.79 7.20 -0.70
CA ASP A 76 -13.90 5.82 -0.21
C ASP A 76 -12.56 5.09 -0.27
N LEU A 77 -11.72 5.38 -1.27
CA LEU A 77 -10.38 4.82 -1.38
C LEU A 77 -9.50 5.24 -0.20
N LEU A 78 -9.47 6.54 0.11
CA LEU A 78 -8.72 7.05 1.25
C LEU A 78 -9.28 6.52 2.58
N TRP A 79 -10.60 6.39 2.68
CA TRP A 79 -11.25 5.79 3.84
C TRP A 79 -10.86 4.32 4.01
N CYS A 80 -10.94 3.50 2.96
CA CYS A 80 -10.49 2.10 2.99
C CYS A 80 -9.01 2.00 3.38
N LEU A 81 -8.17 2.90 2.88
CA LEU A 81 -6.75 2.94 3.22
C LEU A 81 -6.54 3.22 4.72
N GLU A 82 -7.26 4.17 5.30
CA GLU A 82 -7.17 4.44 6.74
C GLU A 82 -7.62 3.26 7.59
N GLU A 83 -8.76 2.66 7.26
CA GLU A 83 -9.30 1.56 8.04
C GLU A 83 -8.42 0.31 7.94
N THR A 84 -7.85 0.04 6.77
CA THR A 84 -6.90 -1.07 6.58
C THR A 84 -5.55 -0.80 7.24
N LEU A 85 -5.07 0.45 7.27
CA LEU A 85 -3.88 0.80 8.04
C LEU A 85 -4.11 0.65 9.55
N ARG A 86 -5.33 0.91 10.04
CA ARG A 86 -5.71 0.74 11.45
C ARG A 86 -5.94 -0.72 11.82
N ALA A 87 -6.42 -1.51 10.87
CA ALA A 87 -6.68 -2.93 11.07
C ALA A 87 -5.36 -3.70 11.27
N ALA A 88 -5.32 -4.51 12.32
CA ALA A 88 -4.22 -5.41 12.62
C ALA A 88 -4.77 -6.83 12.86
N PRO A 89 -4.07 -7.88 12.38
CA PRO A 89 -2.79 -7.84 11.69
C PRO A 89 -2.93 -7.71 10.15
N ILE A 90 -2.27 -6.72 9.53
CA ILE A 90 -2.07 -6.62 8.08
C ILE A 90 -0.57 -6.48 7.79
N GLY A 91 -0.07 -7.27 6.83
CA GLY A 91 1.33 -7.28 6.44
C GLY A 91 1.75 -6.07 5.60
N LEU A 92 0.92 -5.71 4.63
CA LEU A 92 1.12 -4.56 3.74
C LEU A 92 -0.22 -4.12 3.15
N VAL A 93 -0.47 -2.81 3.16
CA VAL A 93 -1.56 -2.18 2.41
C VAL A 93 -0.99 -1.49 1.19
N ILE A 94 -1.51 -1.79 0.01
CA ILE A 94 -1.17 -1.15 -1.27
C ILE A 94 -2.39 -0.34 -1.71
N ALA A 95 -2.21 0.91 -2.12
CA ALA A 95 -3.30 1.75 -2.62
C ALA A 95 -2.90 2.47 -3.91
N GLU A 96 -3.85 2.64 -4.83
CA GLU A 96 -3.67 3.36 -6.11
C GLU A 96 -4.60 4.58 -6.20
N PRO A 97 -4.36 5.65 -5.42
CA PRO A 97 -5.15 6.88 -5.57
C PRO A 97 -4.95 7.49 -6.97
N ASP A 98 -5.98 8.10 -7.53
CA ASP A 98 -5.88 8.74 -8.86
C ASP A 98 -5.16 10.08 -8.80
N LYS A 99 -5.14 10.70 -7.62
CA LYS A 99 -4.55 12.02 -7.39
C LYS A 99 -3.39 11.91 -6.40
N PRO A 100 -2.37 12.77 -6.54
CA PRO A 100 -1.37 12.92 -5.49
C PRO A 100 -2.02 13.28 -4.15
N LEU A 101 -1.46 12.77 -3.06
CA LEU A 101 -1.95 13.10 -1.73
C LEU A 101 -1.62 14.54 -1.35
N SER A 102 -2.54 15.19 -0.64
CA SER A 102 -2.21 16.43 0.07
C SER A 102 -1.33 16.12 1.28
N LEU A 103 -0.53 17.09 1.73
CA LEU A 103 0.28 16.95 2.94
C LEU A 103 -0.55 16.55 4.17
N THR A 104 -1.76 17.10 4.29
CA THR A 104 -2.69 16.77 5.38
C THR A 104 -3.15 15.32 5.31
N ALA A 105 -3.52 14.83 4.12
CA ALA A 105 -3.93 13.45 3.92
C ALA A 105 -2.76 12.48 4.19
N GLY A 106 -1.58 12.77 3.63
CA GLY A 106 -0.36 11.98 3.86
C GLY A 106 0.01 11.91 5.34
N ARG A 107 -0.06 13.03 6.07
CA ARG A 107 0.22 13.06 7.52
C ARG A 107 -0.80 12.22 8.30
N ARG A 108 -2.09 12.31 7.97
CA ARG A 108 -3.15 11.51 8.62
C ARG A 108 -2.90 10.02 8.41
N LEU A 109 -2.59 9.61 7.19
CA LEU A 109 -2.27 8.22 6.85
C LEU A 109 -1.05 7.71 7.59
N GLN A 110 0.01 8.53 7.69
CA GLN A 110 1.21 8.17 8.44
C GLN A 110 0.91 7.92 9.93
N LEU A 111 0.08 8.76 10.56
CA LEU A 111 -0.33 8.55 11.96
C LEU A 111 -1.17 7.28 12.11
N THR A 112 -2.08 7.00 11.17
CA THR A 112 -2.88 5.77 11.18
C THR A 112 -2.00 4.52 11.04
N ALA A 113 -1.00 4.55 10.16
CA ALA A 113 -0.02 3.47 9.99
C ALA A 113 0.81 3.21 11.26
N GLU A 114 1.15 4.26 12.00
CA GLU A 114 1.82 4.15 13.30
C GLU A 114 0.93 3.49 14.36
N ILE A 115 -0.33 3.94 14.45
CA ILE A 115 -1.33 3.44 15.40
C ILE A 115 -1.65 1.96 15.13
N GLY A 116 -1.99 1.62 13.89
CA GLY A 116 -2.30 0.23 13.51
C GLY A 116 -1.07 -0.65 13.35
N ARG A 117 0.13 -0.05 13.41
CA ARG A 117 1.43 -0.71 13.23
C ARG A 117 1.56 -1.44 11.89
N THR A 118 0.92 -0.90 10.87
CA THR A 118 0.82 -1.46 9.52
C THR A 118 1.63 -0.62 8.54
N THR A 119 2.27 -1.25 7.56
CA THR A 119 2.99 -0.54 6.49
C THR A 119 2.07 -0.30 5.30
N GLY A 120 2.11 0.92 4.76
CA GLY A 120 1.38 1.32 3.56
C GLY A 120 2.30 1.64 2.38
N LEU A 121 1.86 1.33 1.17
CA LEU A 121 2.52 1.68 -0.08
C LEU A 121 1.49 2.29 -1.06
N LEU A 122 1.65 3.56 -1.39
CA LEU A 122 0.83 4.29 -2.34
C LEU A 122 1.49 4.27 -3.72
N LEU A 123 0.75 3.89 -4.74
CA LEU A 123 1.20 3.87 -6.13
C LEU A 123 0.69 5.13 -6.83
N ILE A 124 1.47 6.21 -6.76
CA ILE A 124 1.07 7.49 -7.33
C ILE A 124 1.27 7.45 -8.85
N ARG A 125 0.22 7.78 -9.60
CA ARG A 125 0.33 8.02 -11.04
C ARG A 125 1.04 9.35 -11.25
N GLN A 126 2.13 9.35 -12.02
CA GLN A 126 2.59 10.61 -12.60
C GLN A 126 1.55 11.06 -13.62
N GLY A 127 1.14 12.32 -13.51
CA GLY A 127 0.28 13.00 -14.48
C GLY A 127 0.94 13.12 -15.85
#